data_AF-X1G8I8-F1
#
_entry.id   AF-X1G8I8-F1
#
_cell.length_a   1.000
_cell.length_b   1.000
_cell.length_c   1.000
_cell.angle_alpha   90.00
_cell.angle_beta   90.00
_cell.angle_gamma   90.00
#
_symmetry.space_group_name_H-M   'P 1'
#
loop_
_entity.id
_entity.type
_entity.pdbx_description
1 polymer ?
#
loop_
_entity_poly.entity_id
_entity_poly.type
_entity_poly.pdbx_seq_one_letter_code
_entity_poly.pdbx_strand_id
1 'polypeptide(L)'
;MTTKPNKTKFLEDFHNAVDEFIDRSFNHVVTISHNDADGISCLHLVRNLLYKMHLDYDYFIYNRSVSWNNYLKGILSSRQTDKNAFIFTDVGSNLKELIPIIKNRKEIFFILDHHEVEDDIQNNEFPENLFFINPTIYGYDGLEHIAGATLTYMFAKQIKPSIMKQGWLTVLGIAGDSLKPMDQLKSFNREVYEELVSEELLEDKEGLILFGSMHESIRNGLKYSILPFL
;
A
#
# COMPACT_ATOMS: atom_id res chain seq x y z
N MET A 1 18.21 7.28 -15.86
CA MET A 1 18.89 6.00 -16.18
C MET A 1 18.08 4.91 -15.48
N THR A 2 17.45 3.99 -16.21
CA THR A 2 16.68 2.90 -15.58
C THR A 2 17.66 1.95 -14.92
N THR A 3 17.87 2.14 -13.62
CA THR A 3 18.57 1.21 -12.75
C THR A 3 17.82 -0.12 -12.79
N LYS A 4 18.54 -1.22 -12.98
CA LYS A 4 17.96 -2.56 -12.96
C LYS A 4 17.32 -2.79 -11.59
N PRO A 5 16.07 -3.29 -11.48
CA PRO A 5 15.43 -3.53 -10.19
C PRO A 5 16.29 -4.40 -9.27
N ASN A 6 16.48 -3.98 -8.03
CA ASN A 6 17.24 -4.72 -7.01
C ASN A 6 16.29 -5.46 -6.05
N LYS A 7 15.81 -6.63 -6.48
CA LYS A 7 14.87 -7.46 -5.70
C LYS A 7 15.41 -7.82 -4.32
N THR A 8 16.69 -8.21 -4.23
CA THR A 8 17.30 -8.65 -2.98
C THR A 8 17.30 -7.54 -1.94
N LYS A 9 17.79 -6.35 -2.32
CA LYS A 9 17.87 -5.23 -1.38
C LYS A 9 16.49 -4.74 -0.94
N PHE A 10 15.52 -4.69 -1.85
CA PHE A 10 14.13 -4.40 -1.51
C PHE A 10 13.58 -5.38 -0.48
N LEU A 11 13.73 -6.70 -0.71
CA LEU A 11 13.22 -7.72 0.20
C LEU A 11 13.93 -7.72 1.56
N GLU A 12 15.23 -7.42 1.61
CA GLU A 12 15.96 -7.22 2.87
C GLU A 12 15.36 -6.08 3.70
N ASP A 13 15.17 -4.91 3.11
CA ASP A 13 14.62 -3.73 3.81
C ASP A 13 13.14 -3.93 4.17
N PHE A 14 12.38 -4.59 3.30
CA PHE A 14 11.00 -5.00 3.55
C PHE A 14 10.89 -5.96 4.74
N HIS A 15 11.72 -7.01 4.80
CA HIS A 15 11.73 -7.95 5.93
C HIS A 15 12.16 -7.26 7.22
N ASN A 16 13.17 -6.37 7.17
CA ASN A 16 13.58 -5.60 8.34
C ASN A 16 12.42 -4.75 8.89
N ALA A 17 11.63 -4.10 8.03
CA ALA A 17 10.45 -3.36 8.48
C ALA A 17 9.35 -4.26 9.07
N VAL A 18 9.16 -5.46 8.52
CA VAL A 18 8.24 -6.45 9.09
C VAL A 18 8.70 -6.90 10.48
N ASP A 19 9.98 -7.23 10.64
CA ASP A 19 10.55 -7.66 11.91
C ASP A 19 10.43 -6.55 12.96
N GLU A 20 10.72 -5.30 12.60
CA GLU A 20 10.55 -4.13 13.47
C GLU A 20 9.09 -3.89 13.89
N PHE A 21 8.11 -4.23 13.05
CA PHE A 21 6.71 -4.19 13.44
C PHE A 21 6.35 -5.32 14.42
N ILE A 22 6.90 -6.53 14.22
CA ILE A 22 6.63 -7.72 15.05
C ILE A 22 7.28 -7.62 16.42
N ASP A 23 8.54 -7.18 16.48
CA ASP A 23 9.36 -7.16 17.69
C ASP A 23 8.93 -6.04 18.66
N ARG A 24 8.19 -5.05 18.16
CA ARG A 24 7.66 -3.94 18.96
C ARG A 24 6.27 -4.26 19.50
N SER A 25 6.05 -3.94 20.77
CA SER A 25 4.70 -3.94 21.35
C SER A 25 4.07 -2.57 21.21
N PHE A 26 2.98 -2.48 20.45
CA PHE A 26 2.19 -1.27 20.28
C PHE A 26 0.92 -1.31 21.15
N ASN A 27 0.59 -0.17 21.74
CA ASN A 27 -0.68 0.07 22.43
C ASN A 27 -1.76 0.56 21.46
N HIS A 28 -1.37 1.36 20.46
CA HIS A 28 -2.29 1.94 19.50
C HIS A 28 -1.61 2.13 18.14
N VAL A 29 -2.33 1.82 17.06
CA VAL A 29 -1.86 2.01 15.67
C VAL A 29 -2.83 2.89 14.90
N VAL A 30 -2.33 3.94 14.27
CA VAL A 30 -3.12 4.79 13.36
C VAL A 30 -2.80 4.44 11.92
N THR A 31 -3.79 4.02 11.15
CA THR A 31 -3.63 3.78 9.71
C THR A 31 -4.10 4.98 8.89
N ILE A 32 -3.29 5.43 7.94
CA ILE A 32 -3.65 6.52 7.01
C ILE A 32 -3.51 6.01 5.58
N SER A 33 -4.59 6.07 4.80
CA SER A 33 -4.59 5.55 3.43
C SER A 33 -5.19 6.51 2.42
N HIS A 34 -4.94 6.28 1.13
CA HIS A 34 -5.57 7.01 0.04
C HIS A 34 -7.07 6.68 -0.10
N ASN A 35 -7.79 7.48 -0.89
CA ASN A 35 -9.26 7.40 -1.02
C ASN A 35 -9.74 6.72 -2.32
N ASP A 36 -8.85 6.05 -3.05
CA ASP A 36 -9.18 5.28 -4.25
C ASP A 36 -9.24 3.77 -3.96
N ALA A 37 -9.36 2.95 -5.00
CA ALA A 37 -9.48 1.50 -4.84
C ALA A 37 -8.22 0.87 -4.24
N ASP A 38 -7.03 1.39 -4.53
CA ASP A 38 -5.78 0.85 -4.01
C ASP A 38 -5.62 1.18 -2.53
N GLY A 39 -5.76 2.46 -2.16
CA GLY A 39 -5.72 2.90 -0.77
C GLY A 39 -6.81 2.27 0.11
N ILE A 40 -8.04 2.14 -0.39
CA ILE A 40 -9.11 1.51 0.40
C ILE A 40 -8.88 0.01 0.60
N SER A 41 -8.28 -0.66 -0.39
CA SER A 41 -7.88 -2.07 -0.28
C SER A 41 -6.74 -2.23 0.74
N CYS A 42 -5.71 -1.39 0.67
CA CYS A 42 -4.63 -1.33 1.67
C CYS A 42 -5.18 -1.17 3.09
N LEU A 43 -6.09 -0.20 3.27
CA LEU A 43 -6.65 0.10 4.58
C LEU A 43 -7.36 -1.12 5.18
N HIS A 44 -8.15 -1.84 4.39
CA HIS A 44 -8.85 -3.03 4.88
C HIS A 44 -7.88 -4.16 5.26
N LEU A 45 -6.83 -4.37 4.46
CA LEU A 45 -5.79 -5.36 4.75
C LEU A 45 -5.10 -5.06 6.10
N VAL A 46 -4.68 -3.80 6.32
CA VAL A 46 -4.06 -3.37 7.58
C VAL A 46 -5.04 -3.44 8.75
N ARG A 47 -6.29 -2.97 8.58
CA ARG A 47 -7.28 -3.05 9.66
C ARG A 47 -7.57 -4.49 10.08
N ASN A 48 -7.64 -5.42 9.14
CA ASN A 48 -7.84 -6.83 9.46
C ASN A 48 -6.60 -7.44 10.15
N LEU A 49 -5.39 -7.01 9.77
CA LEU A 49 -4.16 -7.36 10.47
C LEU A 49 -4.23 -6.92 11.94
N LEU A 50 -4.46 -5.63 12.18
CA LEU A 50 -4.51 -5.05 13.52
C LEU A 50 -5.62 -5.69 14.37
N TYR A 51 -6.80 -5.91 13.78
CA TYR A 51 -7.90 -6.64 14.43
C TYR A 51 -7.49 -8.06 14.84
N LYS A 52 -6.83 -8.82 13.97
CA LYS A 52 -6.36 -10.19 14.25
C LYS A 52 -5.19 -10.25 15.23
N MET A 53 -4.51 -9.12 15.46
CA MET A 53 -3.47 -8.97 16.47
C MET A 53 -4.02 -8.44 17.80
N HIS A 54 -5.32 -8.14 17.87
CA HIS A 54 -5.95 -7.54 19.05
C HIS A 54 -5.31 -6.20 19.47
N LEU A 55 -4.90 -5.40 18.49
CA LEU A 55 -4.37 -4.06 18.71
C LEU A 55 -5.50 -3.03 18.62
N ASP A 56 -5.45 -2.01 19.48
CA ASP A 56 -6.33 -0.84 19.33
C ASP A 56 -5.87 -0.03 18.11
N TYR A 57 -6.81 0.42 17.28
CA TYR A 57 -6.47 1.18 16.09
C TYR A 57 -7.54 2.20 15.70
N ASP A 58 -7.06 3.28 15.09
CA ASP A 58 -7.86 4.28 14.37
C ASP A 58 -7.45 4.29 12.89
N TYR A 59 -8.31 4.82 12.04
CA TYR A 59 -7.95 5.05 10.65
C TYR A 59 -8.41 6.40 10.13
N PHE A 60 -7.68 6.92 9.15
CA PHE A 60 -8.02 8.14 8.44
C PHE A 60 -7.78 7.99 6.94
N ILE A 61 -8.54 8.73 6.14
CA ILE A 61 -8.43 8.76 4.68
C ILE A 61 -7.85 10.11 4.26
N TYR A 62 -6.71 10.06 3.58
CA TYR A 62 -6.01 11.24 3.08
C TYR A 62 -6.13 11.30 1.56
N ASN A 63 -6.84 12.31 1.05
CA ASN A 63 -7.08 12.53 -0.38
C ASN A 63 -6.12 13.56 -1.01
N ARG A 64 -5.00 13.87 -0.34
CA ARG A 64 -3.98 14.84 -0.80
C ARG A 64 -4.50 16.27 -1.03
N SER A 65 -5.65 16.64 -0.46
CA SER A 65 -6.26 17.98 -0.65
C SER A 65 -5.63 19.10 0.18
N VAL A 66 -4.86 18.75 1.21
CA VAL A 66 -4.14 19.69 2.09
C VAL A 66 -2.76 19.12 2.39
N SER A 67 -1.83 19.93 2.86
CA SER A 67 -0.49 19.47 3.24
C SER A 67 -0.54 18.47 4.42
N TRP A 68 0.44 17.56 4.52
CA TRP A 68 0.61 16.66 5.67
C TRP A 68 0.63 17.38 7.02
N ASN A 69 1.31 18.53 7.12
CA ASN A 69 1.34 19.30 8.36
C ASN A 69 -0.07 19.74 8.79
N ASN A 70 -0.91 20.17 7.85
CA ASN A 70 -2.30 20.54 8.14
C ASN A 70 -3.18 19.32 8.45
N TYR A 71 -3.01 18.24 7.70
CA TYR A 71 -3.78 17.01 7.88
C TYR A 71 -3.49 16.33 9.23
N LEU A 72 -2.21 16.16 9.56
CA LEU A 72 -1.76 15.46 10.75
C LEU A 72 -1.97 16.25 12.05
N LYS A 73 -2.18 17.57 11.98
CA LYS A 73 -2.37 18.43 13.17
C LYS A 73 -3.52 17.96 14.08
N GLY A 74 -4.59 17.40 13.50
CA GLY A 74 -5.74 16.87 14.25
C GLY A 74 -5.62 15.40 14.65
N ILE A 75 -4.60 14.70 14.15
CA ILE A 75 -4.42 13.25 14.34
C ILE A 75 -3.27 12.97 15.32
N LEU A 76 -2.19 13.75 15.23
CA LEU A 76 -1.02 13.60 16.09
C LEU A 76 -1.34 13.98 17.52
N SER A 77 -1.16 13.02 18.43
CA SER A 77 -1.31 13.23 19.87
C SER A 77 -0.20 14.14 20.42
N SER A 78 -0.53 14.93 21.44
CA SER A 78 0.47 15.62 22.27
C SER A 78 1.23 14.66 23.20
N ARG A 79 0.65 13.49 23.51
CA ARG A 79 1.26 12.43 24.33
C ARG A 79 1.98 11.44 23.44
N GLN A 80 3.24 11.75 23.13
CA GLN A 80 4.07 10.94 22.24
C GLN A 80 4.66 9.72 22.98
N THR A 81 4.68 8.57 22.32
CA THR A 81 5.33 7.34 22.81
C THR A 81 5.68 6.44 21.63
N ASP A 82 6.80 5.72 21.76
CA ASP A 82 7.24 4.64 20.88
C ASP A 82 6.34 3.39 20.94
N LYS A 83 5.39 3.36 21.89
CA LYS A 83 4.30 2.38 21.96
C LYS A 83 3.14 2.69 21.02
N ASN A 84 3.17 3.80 20.29
CA ASN A 84 2.19 4.09 19.27
C ASN A 84 2.86 4.06 17.89
N ALA A 85 2.12 3.56 16.89
CA ALA A 85 2.60 3.53 15.52
C ALA A 85 1.64 4.23 14.55
N PHE A 86 2.20 4.67 13.43
CA PHE A 86 1.46 5.09 12.25
C PHE A 86 1.82 4.17 11.08
N ILE A 87 0.82 3.72 10.34
CA ILE A 87 1.01 2.97 9.08
C ILE A 87 0.36 3.79 7.96
N PHE A 88 1.18 4.29 7.04
CA PHE A 88 0.74 4.96 5.84
C PHE A 88 0.71 3.94 4.71
N THR A 89 -0.38 3.86 3.96
CA THR A 89 -0.51 2.95 2.84
C THR A 89 -1.00 3.67 1.60
N ASP A 90 -0.36 3.47 0.46
CA ASP A 90 -0.69 4.15 -0.81
C ASP A 90 -0.56 5.70 -0.75
N VAL A 91 0.09 6.18 0.30
CA VAL A 91 0.44 7.58 0.54
C VAL A 91 1.71 7.61 1.39
N GLY A 92 2.48 8.68 1.27
CA GLY A 92 3.63 8.94 2.14
C GLY A 92 4.95 9.17 1.41
N SER A 93 5.00 9.01 0.09
CA SER A 93 6.21 9.32 -0.70
C SER A 93 6.61 10.81 -0.72
N ASN A 94 5.76 11.74 -0.27
CA ASN A 94 6.10 13.17 -0.10
C ASN A 94 6.98 13.42 1.14
N LEU A 95 8.16 12.79 1.16
CA LEU A 95 9.03 12.69 2.32
C LEU A 95 9.62 14.04 2.76
N LYS A 96 9.73 15.04 1.87
CA LYS A 96 10.13 16.41 2.25
C LYS A 96 9.20 17.05 3.27
N GLU A 97 7.91 16.73 3.22
CA GLU A 97 6.95 17.24 4.19
C GLU A 97 6.88 16.34 5.43
N LEU A 98 6.94 15.02 5.25
CA LEU A 98 6.79 14.07 6.35
C LEU A 98 8.02 13.96 7.25
N ILE A 99 9.24 13.93 6.70
CA ILE A 99 10.47 13.75 7.48
C ILE A 99 10.62 14.81 8.59
N PRO A 100 10.45 16.13 8.34
CA PRO A 100 10.52 17.13 9.40
C PRO A 100 9.50 16.93 10.51
N ILE A 101 8.31 16.40 10.19
CA ILE A 101 7.30 16.07 11.18
C ILE A 101 7.77 14.88 11.99
N ILE A 102 8.12 13.77 11.32
CA ILE A 102 8.47 12.47 11.92
C ILE A 102 9.70 12.56 12.83
N LYS A 103 10.73 13.35 12.46
CA LYS A 103 11.93 13.57 13.30
C LYS A 103 11.63 14.15 14.68
N ASN A 104 10.49 14.82 14.83
CA ASN A 104 10.06 15.45 16.09
C ASN A 104 9.02 14.61 16.85
N ARG A 105 8.89 13.32 16.52
CA ARG A 105 7.92 12.38 17.10
C ARG A 105 8.64 11.24 17.79
N LYS A 106 7.95 10.62 18.76
CA LYS A 106 8.40 9.37 19.40
C LYS A 106 7.70 8.14 18.85
N GLU A 107 6.57 8.33 18.18
CA GLU A 107 5.87 7.24 17.51
C GLU A 107 6.74 6.60 16.44
N ILE A 108 6.40 5.36 16.11
CA ILE A 108 7.03 4.60 15.02
C ILE A 108 6.20 4.76 13.75
N PHE A 109 6.85 5.01 12.63
CA PHE A 109 6.20 5.29 11.35
C PHE A 109 6.57 4.20 10.35
N PHE A 110 5.57 3.57 9.76
CA PHE A 110 5.70 2.67 8.61
C PHE A 110 5.04 3.34 7.42
N ILE A 111 5.74 3.43 6.30
CA ILE A 111 5.17 3.93 5.04
C ILE A 111 5.31 2.82 4.01
N LEU A 112 4.16 2.30 3.56
CA LEU A 112 4.02 1.30 2.52
C LEU A 112 3.45 2.01 1.29
N ASP A 113 4.31 2.52 0.43
CA ASP A 113 3.91 3.32 -0.72
C ASP A 113 4.64 2.82 -1.99
N HIS A 114 4.07 3.11 -3.15
CA HIS A 114 4.59 2.75 -4.46
C HIS A 114 4.71 3.96 -5.40
N HIS A 115 4.28 5.14 -4.94
CA HIS A 115 4.43 6.39 -5.68
C HIS A 115 5.90 6.79 -5.83
N GLU A 116 6.23 7.42 -6.96
CA GLU A 116 7.55 8.00 -7.23
C GLU A 116 8.04 8.89 -6.09
N VAL A 117 9.34 8.82 -5.82
CA VAL A 117 10.02 9.56 -4.75
C VAL A 117 10.95 10.60 -5.38
N GLU A 118 11.03 11.78 -4.78
CA GLU A 118 11.93 12.83 -5.26
C GLU A 118 13.41 12.41 -5.16
N ASP A 119 14.18 12.60 -6.24
CA ASP A 119 15.55 12.10 -6.41
C ASP A 119 16.53 12.53 -5.30
N ASP A 120 16.34 13.72 -4.72
CA ASP A 120 17.22 14.26 -3.68
C ASP A 120 17.02 13.59 -2.31
N ILE A 121 15.94 12.82 -2.14
CA ILE A 121 15.64 12.12 -0.89
C ILE A 121 16.36 10.77 -0.81
N GLN A 122 16.71 10.16 -1.95
CA GLN A 122 17.42 8.88 -1.99
C GLN A 122 18.81 8.94 -1.33
N ASN A 123 19.38 10.14 -1.17
CA ASN A 123 20.67 10.36 -0.54
C ASN A 123 20.59 10.79 0.94
N ASN A 124 19.38 10.91 1.51
CA ASN A 124 19.18 11.38 2.88
C ASN A 124 19.03 10.20 3.86
N GLU A 125 19.59 10.34 5.05
CA GLU A 125 19.33 9.42 6.16
C GLU A 125 17.88 9.60 6.65
N PHE A 126 17.11 8.50 6.61
CA PHE A 126 15.79 8.44 7.21
C PHE A 126 15.87 8.55 8.74
N PRO A 127 14.87 9.17 9.39
CA PRO A 127 14.76 9.13 10.86
C PRO A 127 14.74 7.69 11.37
N GLU A 128 15.36 7.42 12.53
CA GLU A 128 15.38 6.07 13.13
C GLU A 128 13.98 5.50 13.43
N ASN A 129 12.99 6.38 13.61
CA ASN A 129 11.60 6.01 13.84
C ASN A 129 10.77 5.91 12.55
N LEU A 130 11.40 5.90 11.38
CA LEU A 130 10.74 5.75 10.07
C LEU A 130 11.24 4.51 9.33
N PHE A 131 10.31 3.58 9.09
CA PHE A 131 10.45 2.46 8.18
C PHE A 131 9.74 2.80 6.87
N PHE A 132 10.50 3.32 5.90
CA PHE A 132 10.00 3.66 4.58
C PHE A 132 10.22 2.49 3.61
N ILE A 133 9.13 1.84 3.20
CA ILE A 133 9.15 0.74 2.26
C ILE A 133 8.50 1.23 0.97
N ASN A 134 9.32 1.50 -0.03
CA ASN A 134 8.83 1.86 -1.36
C ASN A 134 9.68 1.19 -2.45
N PRO A 135 9.10 0.28 -3.25
CA PRO A 135 9.81 -0.43 -4.31
C PRO A 135 10.47 0.46 -5.37
N THR A 136 9.97 1.68 -5.59
CA THR A 136 10.50 2.59 -6.63
C THR A 136 11.95 2.98 -6.38
N ILE A 137 12.37 3.14 -5.11
CA ILE A 137 13.77 3.46 -4.77
C ILE A 137 14.74 2.31 -5.09
N TYR A 138 14.22 1.13 -5.37
CA TYR A 138 14.99 -0.05 -5.79
C TYR A 138 14.88 -0.32 -7.30
N GLY A 139 14.29 0.60 -8.07
CA GLY A 139 14.15 0.52 -9.53
C GLY A 139 12.90 -0.19 -10.02
N TYR A 140 11.91 -0.44 -9.16
CA TYR A 140 10.59 -0.92 -9.59
C TYR A 140 9.72 0.24 -10.09
N ASP A 141 8.72 -0.10 -10.89
CA ASP A 141 7.75 0.86 -11.41
C ASP A 141 6.49 0.71 -10.56
N GLY A 142 6.08 1.79 -9.90
CA GLY A 142 4.93 1.79 -9.01
C GLY A 142 3.61 1.48 -9.70
N LEU A 143 3.46 1.83 -10.99
CA LEU A 143 2.22 1.60 -11.74
C LEU A 143 2.18 0.20 -12.37
N GLU A 144 3.33 -0.36 -12.70
CA GLU A 144 3.43 -1.63 -13.44
C GLU A 144 3.76 -2.84 -12.56
N HIS A 145 4.71 -2.68 -11.63
CA HIS A 145 5.35 -3.80 -10.96
C HIS A 145 4.73 -4.12 -9.60
N ILE A 146 4.17 -3.13 -8.90
CA ILE A 146 3.69 -3.26 -7.53
C ILE A 146 2.75 -2.13 -7.14
N ALA A 147 1.46 -2.45 -6.98
CA ALA A 147 0.47 -1.54 -6.38
C ALA A 147 0.69 -1.42 -4.86
N GLY A 148 0.15 -0.37 -4.25
CA GLY A 148 0.13 -0.19 -2.80
C GLY A 148 -0.54 -1.37 -2.07
N ALA A 149 -1.64 -1.91 -2.62
CA ALA A 149 -2.31 -3.06 -2.01
C ALA A 149 -1.47 -4.33 -2.09
N THR A 150 -0.68 -4.51 -3.15
CA THR A 150 0.26 -5.63 -3.28
C THR A 150 1.31 -5.58 -2.18
N LEU A 151 1.94 -4.41 -2.00
CA LEU A 151 2.94 -4.20 -0.95
C LEU A 151 2.33 -4.40 0.45
N THR A 152 1.16 -3.83 0.68
CA THR A 152 0.44 -3.92 1.96
C THR A 152 0.02 -5.35 2.28
N TYR A 153 -0.44 -6.11 1.29
CA TYR A 153 -0.76 -7.52 1.44
C TYR A 153 0.47 -8.36 1.79
N MET A 154 1.59 -8.14 1.09
CA MET A 154 2.84 -8.82 1.41
C MET A 154 3.24 -8.56 2.88
N PHE A 155 3.19 -7.29 3.30
CA PHE A 155 3.52 -6.88 4.67
C PHE A 155 2.61 -7.56 5.69
N ALA A 156 1.28 -7.44 5.50
CA ALA A 156 0.30 -7.98 6.43
C ALA A 156 0.29 -9.51 6.48
N LYS A 157 0.48 -10.19 5.34
CA LYS A 157 0.55 -11.66 5.28
C LYS A 157 1.79 -12.18 5.99
N GLN A 158 2.94 -11.51 5.87
CA GLN A 158 4.16 -11.95 6.55
C GLN A 158 4.02 -11.85 8.07
N ILE A 159 3.38 -10.79 8.58
CA ILE A 159 3.09 -10.64 10.02
C ILE A 159 2.03 -11.65 10.48
N LYS A 160 0.97 -11.85 9.68
CA LYS A 160 -0.15 -12.73 10.02
C LYS A 160 -0.60 -13.51 8.77
N PRO A 161 -0.15 -14.78 8.58
CA PRO A 161 -0.48 -15.56 7.38
C PRO A 161 -1.99 -15.71 7.10
N SER A 162 -2.83 -15.66 8.15
CA SER A 162 -4.28 -15.71 7.99
C SER A 162 -4.91 -14.53 7.23
N ILE A 163 -4.14 -13.48 6.92
CA ILE A 163 -4.54 -12.38 6.03
C ILE A 163 -4.78 -12.86 4.61
N MET A 164 -4.15 -13.98 4.20
CA MET A 164 -4.40 -14.67 2.94
C MET A 164 -5.89 -14.72 2.58
N LYS A 165 -6.77 -15.05 3.54
CA LYS A 165 -8.22 -15.16 3.33
C LYS A 165 -8.91 -13.88 2.82
N GLN A 166 -8.28 -12.72 2.96
CA GLN A 166 -8.75 -11.43 2.43
C GLN A 166 -7.87 -10.90 1.30
N GLY A 167 -6.93 -11.71 0.79
CA GLY A 167 -6.02 -11.32 -0.27
C GLY A 167 -6.71 -10.94 -1.58
N TRP A 168 -7.96 -11.36 -1.80
CA TRP A 168 -8.78 -10.89 -2.93
C TRP A 168 -8.91 -9.36 -3.01
N LEU A 169 -8.83 -8.64 -1.87
CA LEU A 169 -8.79 -7.17 -1.84
C LEU A 169 -7.57 -6.62 -2.58
N THR A 170 -6.45 -7.33 -2.53
CA THR A 170 -5.22 -6.94 -3.23
C THR A 170 -5.45 -6.83 -4.74
N VAL A 171 -6.23 -7.74 -5.31
CA VAL A 171 -6.55 -7.71 -6.75
C VAL A 171 -7.46 -6.54 -7.10
N LEU A 172 -8.34 -6.10 -6.18
CA LEU A 172 -9.10 -4.87 -6.38
C LEU A 172 -8.22 -3.62 -6.42
N GLY A 173 -7.20 -3.55 -5.55
CA GLY A 173 -6.22 -2.46 -5.57
C GLY A 173 -5.39 -2.47 -6.85
N ILE A 174 -4.83 -3.63 -7.23
CA ILE A 174 -4.10 -3.80 -8.49
C ILE A 174 -4.96 -3.38 -9.70
N ALA A 175 -6.22 -3.81 -9.75
CA ALA A 175 -7.13 -3.48 -10.84
C ALA A 175 -7.43 -1.97 -10.90
N GLY A 176 -7.59 -1.34 -9.73
CA GLY A 176 -7.89 0.08 -9.61
C GLY A 176 -6.75 0.99 -10.03
N ASP A 177 -5.51 0.57 -9.79
CA ASP A 177 -4.31 1.37 -10.03
C ASP A 177 -3.68 1.08 -11.42
N SER A 178 -3.49 -0.20 -11.77
CA SER A 178 -2.86 -0.55 -13.05
C SER A 178 -3.77 -0.30 -14.26
N LEU A 179 -5.10 -0.40 -14.07
CA LEU A 179 -6.11 -0.36 -15.14
C LEU A 179 -5.81 -1.32 -16.31
N LYS A 180 -5.09 -2.41 -16.02
CA LYS A 180 -4.64 -3.40 -17.00
C LYS A 180 -5.38 -4.72 -16.86
N PRO A 181 -5.48 -5.49 -17.96
CA PRO A 181 -5.81 -6.90 -17.90
C PRO A 181 -4.89 -7.69 -16.96
N MET A 182 -5.46 -8.64 -16.21
CA MET A 182 -4.73 -9.42 -15.19
C MET A 182 -3.62 -10.31 -15.78
N ASP A 183 -3.77 -10.72 -17.04
CA ASP A 183 -2.77 -11.48 -17.79
C ASP A 183 -1.54 -10.65 -18.18
N GLN A 184 -1.62 -9.32 -18.10
CA GLN A 184 -0.52 -8.40 -18.38
C GLN A 184 0.22 -7.92 -17.13
N LEU A 185 -0.18 -8.37 -15.93
CA LEU A 185 0.51 -8.06 -14.69
C LEU A 185 1.95 -8.56 -14.73
N LYS A 186 2.84 -7.82 -14.05
CA LYS A 186 4.27 -8.11 -13.98
C LYS A 186 4.76 -8.10 -12.54
N SER A 187 5.96 -8.64 -12.33
CA SER A 187 6.68 -8.56 -11.06
C SER A 187 5.82 -8.95 -9.85
N PHE A 188 5.76 -8.14 -8.79
CA PHE A 188 5.10 -8.51 -7.54
C PHE A 188 3.58 -8.57 -7.68
N ASN A 189 2.99 -7.69 -8.51
CA ASN A 189 1.56 -7.78 -8.82
C ASN A 189 1.22 -9.14 -9.41
N ARG A 190 2.05 -9.66 -10.34
CA ARG A 190 1.85 -10.98 -10.92
C ARG A 190 2.06 -12.10 -9.90
N GLU A 191 3.14 -12.05 -9.13
CA GLU A 191 3.46 -13.05 -8.11
C GLU A 191 2.31 -13.20 -7.09
N VAL A 192 1.76 -12.08 -6.61
CA VAL A 192 0.64 -12.08 -5.67
C VAL A 192 -0.67 -12.51 -6.34
N TYR A 193 -0.94 -12.06 -7.56
CA TYR A 193 -2.14 -12.48 -8.29
C TYR A 193 -2.18 -14.01 -8.48
N GLU A 194 -1.08 -14.60 -8.94
CA GLU A 194 -0.97 -16.05 -9.14
C GLU A 194 -1.11 -16.84 -7.85
N GLU A 195 -0.53 -16.35 -6.74
CA GLU A 195 -0.73 -16.93 -5.42
C GLU A 195 -2.22 -16.98 -5.06
N LEU A 196 -2.94 -15.86 -5.20
CA LEU A 196 -4.35 -15.77 -4.82
C LEU A 196 -5.28 -16.63 -5.67
N VAL A 197 -4.98 -16.78 -6.96
CA VAL A 197 -5.68 -17.72 -7.85
C VAL A 197 -5.39 -19.17 -7.43
N SER A 198 -4.13 -19.49 -7.11
CA SER A 198 -3.76 -20.85 -6.67
C SER A 198 -4.38 -21.27 -5.34
N GLU A 199 -4.65 -20.30 -4.46
CA GLU A 199 -5.35 -20.49 -3.18
C GLU A 199 -6.88 -20.47 -3.33
N GLU A 200 -7.40 -20.48 -4.57
CA GLU A 200 -8.84 -20.51 -4.89
C GLU A 200 -9.64 -19.35 -4.26
N LEU A 201 -8.98 -18.21 -3.99
CA LEU A 201 -9.64 -17.01 -3.46
C LEU A 201 -10.31 -16.18 -4.56
N LEU A 202 -9.95 -16.45 -5.81
CA LEU A 202 -10.39 -15.77 -7.01
C LEU A 202 -10.52 -16.78 -8.14
N GLU A 203 -11.44 -16.51 -9.07
CA GLU A 203 -11.59 -17.29 -10.31
C GLU A 203 -11.23 -16.40 -11.49
N ASP A 204 -10.18 -16.76 -12.23
CA ASP A 204 -9.78 -16.07 -13.46
C ASP A 204 -10.59 -16.60 -14.65
N LYS A 205 -11.25 -15.71 -15.39
CA LYS A 205 -12.08 -16.03 -16.55
C LYS A 205 -11.75 -15.12 -17.72
N GLU A 206 -11.58 -15.74 -18.88
CA GLU A 206 -11.54 -15.02 -20.14
C GLU A 206 -12.88 -14.33 -20.43
N GLY A 207 -12.84 -13.07 -20.82
CA GLY A 207 -14.03 -12.27 -21.09
C GLY A 207 -13.72 -10.87 -21.60
N LEU A 208 -14.78 -10.10 -21.85
CA LEU A 208 -14.65 -8.69 -22.23
C LEU A 208 -14.31 -7.85 -20.99
N ILE A 209 -13.17 -7.18 -21.03
CA ILE A 209 -12.73 -6.24 -20.00
C ILE A 209 -13.16 -4.84 -20.43
N LEU A 210 -14.30 -4.38 -19.90
CA LEU A 210 -14.90 -3.08 -20.22
C LEU A 210 -15.07 -2.25 -18.95
N PHE A 211 -14.54 -1.03 -18.95
CA PHE A 211 -14.64 -0.10 -17.84
C PHE A 211 -15.65 1.02 -18.12
N GLY A 212 -16.59 1.25 -17.20
CA GLY A 212 -17.60 2.32 -17.32
C GLY A 212 -18.99 1.83 -16.91
N SER A 213 -19.27 1.92 -15.60
CA SER A 213 -20.52 1.53 -14.91
C SER A 213 -20.94 0.06 -15.09
N MET A 214 -20.73 -0.75 -14.06
CA MET A 214 -20.95 -2.21 -14.03
C MET A 214 -22.30 -2.65 -14.64
N HIS A 215 -22.21 -3.03 -15.91
CA HIS A 215 -22.93 -4.00 -16.73
C HIS A 215 -24.30 -4.54 -16.25
N GLU A 216 -25.36 -3.73 -16.30
CA GLU A 216 -26.72 -4.29 -16.38
C GLU A 216 -26.97 -5.03 -17.72
N SER A 217 -26.27 -4.64 -18.79
CA SER A 217 -26.33 -5.32 -20.10
C SER A 217 -25.04 -5.12 -20.91
N ILE A 218 -24.74 -6.04 -21.83
CA ILE A 218 -23.63 -5.92 -22.80
C ILE A 218 -23.71 -4.59 -23.56
N ARG A 219 -24.92 -4.15 -23.93
CA ARG A 219 -25.15 -2.87 -24.62
C ARG A 219 -24.61 -1.69 -23.81
N ASN A 220 -24.91 -1.63 -22.51
CA ASN A 220 -24.42 -0.56 -21.65
C ASN A 220 -22.91 -0.66 -21.44
N GLY A 221 -22.39 -1.89 -21.27
CA GLY A 221 -20.96 -2.12 -21.15
C GLY A 221 -20.16 -1.59 -22.33
N LEU A 222 -20.63 -1.83 -23.55
CA LEU A 222 -19.99 -1.31 -24.76
C LEU A 222 -20.17 0.21 -24.88
N LYS A 223 -21.38 0.73 -24.64
CA LYS A 223 -21.70 2.16 -24.79
C LYS A 223 -20.90 3.06 -23.84
N TYR A 224 -20.70 2.60 -22.61
CA TYR A 224 -20.02 3.37 -21.57
C TYR A 224 -18.56 2.96 -21.41
N SER A 225 -18.06 2.05 -22.24
CA SER A 225 -16.67 1.63 -22.19
C SER A 225 -15.74 2.82 -22.46
N ILE A 226 -14.89 3.12 -21.50
CA ILE A 226 -13.80 4.09 -21.64
C ILE A 226 -12.43 3.41 -21.66
N LEU A 227 -12.36 2.15 -21.22
CA LEU A 227 -11.16 1.30 -21.28
C LEU A 227 -11.57 -0.10 -21.78
N PRO A 228 -11.31 -0.42 -23.07
CA PRO A 228 -10.95 0.52 -24.13
C PRO A 228 -12.12 1.44 -24.50
N PHE A 229 -11.82 2.61 -25.09
CA PHE A 229 -12.85 3.40 -25.78
C PHE A 229 -13.20 2.70 -27.10
N LEU A 230 -14.49 2.40 -27.30
CA LEU A 230 -15.01 1.64 -28.44
C LEU A 230 -15.67 2.53 -29.50
#